data_AF-A0A8S8XPZ4-F1
#
_entry.id   AF-A0A8S8XPZ4-F1
#
_cell.length_a   1.000
_cell.length_b   1.000
_cell.length_c   1.000
_cell.angle_alpha   90.00
_cell.angle_beta   90.00
_cell.angle_gamma   90.00
#
_symmetry.space_group_name_H-M   'P 1'
#
loop_
_entity.id
_entity.type
_entity.pdbx_description
1 polymer ?
#
loop_
_entity_poly.entity_id
_entity_poly.type
_entity_poly.pdbx_seq_one_letter_code
_entity_poly.pdbx_strand_id
1 'polypeptide(L)'
;MRITDDIPGLFEAPDIESMKISVAGKELELEQFKAEISSGITLEKEHKSPDGDGHTLTMTIGTRGPLGLEPGKKITIAYDLIAPDPSPQNEKVVAPLRAEFSAERFGPVCGRDCSDSPTIKVIHNRRDFSAGKQAIPLGGKGRYEVLILFENNGDTALQDIYINDVIPPNFEIKDWYIKGANGKRDDCEITTEDIDSGTQASWMVPMVGKGERLEVCFEIKGSGEVDGDVLNKFHGVHFGDEIETEDLPEAEPEAAEEAASSDEETTEVADEVDEKPKVTWREDVLLRVMEAHGISVDDRDAFVEHAVNFDLDDNGYLKKAELEEAAKAWNDSNESVEADTVEEPSDKEHSEDANEGGKDCPVCSTKSADDATTCVACGFSFVDL
;
A
#
# COMPACT_ATOMS: atom_id res chain seq x y z
N MET A 1 25.60 -19.15 26.26
CA MET A 1 25.49 -17.82 25.63
C MET A 1 24.41 -17.05 26.36
N ARG A 2 24.63 -15.76 26.61
CA ARG A 2 23.65 -14.84 27.17
C ARG A 2 23.31 -13.78 26.12
N ILE A 3 22.03 -13.50 25.96
CA ILE A 3 21.54 -12.41 25.11
C ILE A 3 20.74 -11.48 26.00
N THR A 4 20.95 -10.19 25.83
CA THR A 4 20.19 -9.13 26.46
C THR A 4 19.62 -8.28 25.34
N ASP A 5 18.30 -8.25 25.25
CA ASP A 5 17.57 -7.52 24.23
C ASP A 5 16.67 -6.47 24.88
N ASP A 6 16.75 -5.24 24.40
CA ASP A 6 15.91 -4.14 24.85
C ASP A 6 14.66 -4.07 23.97
N ILE A 7 13.52 -4.32 24.58
CA ILE A 7 12.20 -4.22 23.97
C ILE A 7 11.64 -2.84 24.32
N PRO A 8 11.41 -1.96 23.33
CA PRO A 8 10.94 -0.61 23.60
C PRO A 8 9.59 -0.53 24.31
N GLY A 9 9.36 0.59 24.99
CA GLY A 9 8.13 0.87 25.75
C GLY A 9 6.83 0.92 24.96
N LEU A 10 6.89 0.98 23.62
CA LEU A 10 5.70 0.89 22.77
C LEU A 10 5.15 -0.54 22.64
N PHE A 11 5.93 -1.54 23.03
CA PHE A 11 5.53 -2.94 23.01
C PHE A 11 5.18 -3.44 24.40
N GLU A 12 4.19 -4.31 24.46
CA GLU A 12 3.92 -5.11 25.65
C GLU A 12 5.05 -6.11 25.92
N ALA A 13 5.13 -6.60 27.16
CA ALA A 13 6.06 -7.66 27.50
C ALA A 13 5.79 -8.90 26.62
N PRO A 14 6.80 -9.43 25.91
CA PRO A 14 6.59 -10.56 25.03
C PRO A 14 6.21 -11.81 25.83
N ASP A 15 5.44 -12.69 25.21
CA ASP A 15 5.16 -14.00 25.80
C ASP A 15 6.38 -14.91 25.66
N ILE A 16 6.95 -15.34 26.78
CA ILE A 16 8.11 -16.24 26.81
C ILE A 16 7.70 -17.64 26.32
N GLU A 17 6.43 -18.05 26.48
CA GLU A 17 5.97 -19.38 26.10
C GLU A 17 5.84 -19.56 24.58
N SER A 18 5.60 -18.48 23.83
CA SER A 18 5.52 -18.50 22.36
C SER A 18 6.89 -18.44 21.68
N MET A 19 7.94 -18.19 22.44
CA MET A 19 9.30 -18.02 21.96
C MET A 19 9.91 -19.30 21.38
N LYS A 20 10.51 -19.18 20.19
CA LYS A 20 11.21 -20.28 19.51
C LYS A 20 12.67 -19.96 19.30
N ILE A 21 13.54 -20.89 19.68
CA ILE A 21 14.99 -20.77 19.48
C ILE A 21 15.48 -21.96 18.68
N SER A 22 16.14 -21.71 17.55
CA SER A 22 16.75 -22.73 16.73
C SER A 22 18.24 -22.50 16.55
N VAL A 23 19.01 -23.59 16.57
CA VAL A 23 20.45 -23.60 16.32
C VAL A 23 20.71 -24.46 15.09
N ALA A 24 21.31 -23.85 14.06
CA ALA A 24 21.56 -24.53 12.78
C ALA A 24 20.31 -25.20 12.16
N GLY A 25 19.12 -24.61 12.37
CA GLY A 25 17.85 -25.11 11.87
C GLY A 25 17.18 -26.18 12.75
N LYS A 26 17.81 -26.59 13.86
CA LYS A 26 17.20 -27.48 14.85
C LYS A 26 16.67 -26.69 16.04
N GLU A 27 15.39 -26.82 16.32
CA GLU A 27 14.74 -26.19 17.46
C GLU A 27 15.29 -26.75 18.78
N LEU A 28 15.53 -25.85 19.74
CA LEU A 28 15.97 -26.21 21.09
C LEU A 28 14.76 -26.53 21.97
N GLU A 29 14.94 -27.49 22.87
CA GLU A 29 13.93 -27.76 23.90
C GLU A 29 13.92 -26.64 24.95
N LEU A 30 12.75 -26.40 25.56
CA LEU A 30 12.56 -25.38 26.60
C LEU A 30 13.53 -25.53 27.79
N GLU A 31 14.04 -26.73 28.05
CA GLU A 31 15.02 -26.98 29.12
C GLU A 31 16.45 -26.51 28.79
N GLN A 32 16.75 -26.30 27.50
CA GLN A 32 18.09 -25.94 27.01
C GLN A 32 18.34 -24.44 27.00
N PHE A 33 17.30 -23.64 27.24
CA PHE A 33 17.42 -22.20 27.41
C PHE A 33 16.60 -21.72 28.61
N LYS A 34 16.89 -20.51 29.04
CA LYS A 34 16.12 -19.80 30.09
C LYS A 34 15.95 -18.37 29.64
N ALA A 35 14.71 -17.90 29.59
CA ALA A 35 14.39 -16.50 29.30
C ALA A 35 13.75 -15.86 30.54
N GLU A 36 14.11 -14.61 30.80
CA GLU A 36 13.58 -13.79 31.88
C GLU A 36 13.29 -12.40 31.33
N ILE A 37 12.12 -11.86 31.65
CA ILE A 37 11.75 -10.49 31.32
C ILE A 37 11.86 -9.64 32.59
N SER A 38 12.49 -8.49 32.46
CA SER A 38 12.54 -7.47 33.52
C SER A 38 11.96 -6.15 33.01
N SER A 39 11.39 -5.38 33.93
CA SER A 39 10.86 -4.05 33.62
C SER A 39 12.00 -3.06 33.36
N GLY A 40 11.84 -2.23 32.35
CA GLY A 40 12.82 -1.26 31.91
C GLY A 40 13.78 -1.80 30.85
N ILE A 41 14.27 -0.90 30.00
CA ILE A 41 15.39 -1.14 29.07
C ILE A 41 16.75 -0.85 29.71
N THR A 42 17.80 -1.56 29.28
CA THR A 42 19.12 -1.53 29.94
C THR A 42 20.28 -1.02 29.07
N LEU A 43 20.16 -1.15 27.75
CA LEU A 43 21.19 -0.81 26.77
C LEU A 43 20.93 0.57 26.15
N GLU A 44 19.72 0.84 25.65
CA GLU A 44 19.33 2.10 25.03
C GLU A 44 19.16 3.22 26.06
N LYS A 45 19.65 4.42 25.74
CA LYS A 45 19.68 5.57 26.66
C LYS A 45 19.08 6.84 26.09
N GLU A 46 19.11 7.01 24.77
CA GLU A 46 18.77 8.26 24.10
C GLU A 46 17.39 8.16 23.43
N HIS A 47 17.19 7.16 22.60
CA HIS A 47 16.01 7.05 21.72
C HIS A 47 14.97 6.10 22.31
N LYS A 48 14.39 6.52 23.45
CA LYS A 48 13.39 5.75 24.20
C LYS A 48 11.96 6.08 23.77
N SER A 49 11.09 5.09 23.82
CA SER A 49 9.66 5.30 23.66
C SER A 49 9.09 6.14 24.81
N PRO A 50 8.20 7.12 24.54
CA PRO A 50 7.46 7.83 25.57
C PRO A 50 6.31 7.00 26.18
N ASP A 51 5.96 5.86 25.59
CA ASP A 51 4.77 5.06 25.99
C ASP A 51 5.03 4.21 27.24
N GLY A 52 6.30 3.98 27.58
CA GLY A 52 6.67 3.24 28.78
C GLY A 52 8.17 3.02 28.91
N ASP A 53 8.56 2.45 30.05
CA ASP A 53 9.96 2.15 30.35
C ASP A 53 10.53 0.97 29.52
N GLY A 54 9.66 0.22 28.83
CA GLY A 54 9.99 -0.97 28.06
C GLY A 54 10.36 -2.17 28.91
N HIS A 55 10.95 -3.17 28.26
CA HIS A 55 11.27 -4.45 28.86
C HIS A 55 12.66 -4.91 28.42
N THR A 56 13.43 -5.50 29.33
CA THR A 56 14.69 -6.17 28.99
C THR A 56 14.45 -7.67 28.99
N LEU A 57 14.59 -8.30 27.83
CA LEU A 57 14.57 -9.75 27.65
C LEU A 57 15.99 -10.29 27.83
N THR A 58 16.22 -11.01 28.92
CA THR A 58 17.49 -11.70 29.18
C THR A 58 17.33 -13.18 28.91
N MET A 59 18.12 -13.71 27.99
CA MET A 59 18.11 -15.10 27.59
C MET A 59 19.44 -15.76 27.89
N THR A 60 19.40 -16.98 28.42
CA THR A 60 20.57 -17.85 28.59
C THR A 60 20.36 -19.11 27.77
N ILE A 61 21.08 -19.26 26.68
CA ILE A 61 20.98 -20.40 25.76
C ILE A 61 22.19 -21.34 25.99
N GLY A 62 21.93 -22.65 26.09
CA GLY A 62 22.94 -23.69 26.25
C GLY A 62 23.17 -24.09 27.71
N THR A 63 22.10 -24.20 28.49
CA THR A 63 22.15 -24.55 29.92
C THR A 63 22.55 -26.01 30.18
N ARG A 64 22.22 -26.93 29.26
CA ARG A 64 22.49 -28.38 29.36
C ARG A 64 23.50 -28.91 28.32
N GLY A 65 24.61 -28.20 28.11
CA GLY A 65 25.73 -28.67 27.27
C GLY A 65 26.17 -27.66 26.20
N PRO A 66 27.23 -27.98 25.42
CA PRO A 66 27.70 -27.10 24.36
C PRO A 66 26.62 -26.93 23.28
N LEU A 67 26.44 -25.71 22.81
CA LEU A 67 25.44 -25.37 21.78
C LEU A 67 25.70 -26.03 20.42
N GLY A 68 26.91 -26.51 20.18
CA GLY A 68 27.29 -27.11 18.89
C GLY A 68 27.26 -26.12 17.73
N LEU A 69 27.38 -24.81 18.01
CA LEU A 69 27.39 -23.78 16.97
C LEU A 69 28.74 -23.78 16.24
N GLU A 70 28.76 -24.33 15.03
CA GLU A 70 29.94 -24.32 14.16
C GLU A 70 30.08 -23.00 13.39
N PRO A 71 31.29 -22.62 12.95
CA PRO A 71 31.49 -21.45 12.09
C PRO A 71 30.57 -21.47 10.87
N GLY A 72 29.90 -20.34 10.60
CA GLY A 72 28.96 -20.21 9.49
C GLY A 72 27.52 -20.71 9.78
N LYS A 73 27.28 -21.36 10.92
CA LYS A 73 25.93 -21.66 11.40
C LYS A 73 25.34 -20.47 12.17
N LYS A 74 24.01 -20.38 12.18
CA LYS A 74 23.26 -19.29 12.81
C LYS A 74 22.38 -19.82 13.95
N ILE A 75 22.14 -18.96 14.93
CA ILE A 75 21.10 -19.12 15.95
C ILE A 75 19.99 -18.15 15.58
N THR A 76 18.76 -18.64 15.50
CA THR A 76 17.57 -17.81 15.23
C THR A 76 16.67 -17.84 16.44
N ILE A 77 16.27 -16.66 16.89
CA ILE A 77 15.37 -16.45 18.01
C ILE A 77 14.18 -15.69 17.46
N ALA A 78 12.98 -16.21 17.68
CA ALA A 78 11.73 -15.60 17.25
C ALA A 78 10.75 -15.54 18.41
N TYR A 79 10.13 -14.38 18.59
CA TYR A 79 9.05 -14.13 19.54
C TYR A 79 8.20 -12.97 19.01
N ASP A 80 6.95 -12.91 19.43
CA ASP A 80 5.99 -11.91 18.96
C ASP A 80 6.10 -10.63 19.79
N LEU A 81 5.90 -9.49 19.12
CA LEU A 81 5.83 -8.16 19.72
C LEU A 81 4.48 -7.52 19.38
N ILE A 82 3.79 -7.01 20.39
CA ILE A 82 2.46 -6.41 20.26
C ILE A 82 2.54 -4.95 20.70
N ALA A 83 2.14 -4.04 19.82
CA ALA A 83 2.04 -2.60 20.08
C ALA A 83 0.55 -2.18 19.93
N PRO A 84 -0.21 -2.07 21.03
CA PRO A 84 -1.67 -1.93 20.95
C PRO A 84 -2.16 -0.56 20.47
N ASP A 85 -1.56 0.53 20.97
CA ASP A 85 -1.89 1.91 20.57
C ASP A 85 -0.64 2.79 20.75
N PRO A 86 0.38 2.61 19.90
CA PRO A 86 1.64 3.32 20.06
C PRO A 86 1.45 4.81 19.78
N SER A 87 2.03 5.69 20.60
CA SER A 87 1.88 7.14 20.44
C SER A 87 2.63 7.66 19.19
N PRO A 88 2.13 8.72 18.52
CA PRO A 88 2.86 9.36 17.41
C PRO A 88 4.14 10.07 17.87
N GLN A 89 4.35 10.22 19.18
CA GLN A 89 5.58 10.78 19.75
C GLN A 89 6.77 9.81 19.67
N ASN A 90 6.56 8.56 19.24
CA ASN A 90 7.62 7.62 18.91
C ASN A 90 8.24 7.96 17.54
N GLU A 91 8.88 9.13 17.42
CA GLU A 91 9.48 9.59 16.15
C GLU A 91 10.70 8.74 15.76
N LYS A 92 11.47 8.31 16.77
CA LYS A 92 12.64 7.44 16.59
C LYS A 92 12.90 6.65 17.86
N VAL A 93 12.67 5.35 17.80
CA VAL A 93 12.87 4.43 18.91
C VAL A 93 13.87 3.36 18.49
N VAL A 94 14.92 3.16 19.28
CA VAL A 94 16.00 2.21 18.98
C VAL A 94 15.91 1.01 19.91
N ALA A 95 16.07 -0.19 19.37
CA ALA A 95 15.99 -1.46 20.11
C ALA A 95 17.32 -2.23 19.98
N PRO A 96 18.35 -1.87 20.77
CA PRO A 96 19.65 -2.54 20.71
C PRO A 96 19.64 -3.91 21.37
N LEU A 97 20.52 -4.78 20.89
CA LEU A 97 20.76 -6.11 21.45
C LEU A 97 22.25 -6.30 21.76
N ARG A 98 22.54 -6.98 22.88
CA ARG A 98 23.88 -7.39 23.28
C ARG A 98 23.95 -8.91 23.45
N ALA A 99 24.96 -9.52 22.85
CA ALA A 99 25.25 -10.94 22.99
C ALA A 99 26.57 -11.16 23.74
N GLU A 100 26.54 -12.01 24.76
CA GLU A 100 27.70 -12.43 25.54
C GLU A 100 27.88 -13.95 25.43
N PHE A 101 29.05 -14.39 25.00
CA PHE A 101 29.32 -15.81 24.78
C PHE A 101 30.70 -16.21 25.30
N SER A 102 30.81 -17.48 25.67
CA SER A 102 32.06 -18.10 26.08
C SER A 102 32.15 -19.47 25.42
N ALA A 103 33.36 -19.84 25.00
CA ALA A 103 33.64 -21.17 24.45
C ALA A 103 33.66 -22.26 25.56
N GLU A 104 33.90 -21.87 26.81
CA GLU A 104 34.02 -22.78 27.95
C GLU A 104 33.15 -22.31 29.13
N ARG A 105 32.69 -23.25 29.97
CA ARG A 105 31.81 -22.95 31.12
C ARG A 105 32.41 -21.93 32.11
N PHE A 106 33.73 -21.88 32.21
CA PHE A 106 34.47 -20.95 33.08
C PHE A 106 35.55 -20.16 32.31
N GLY A 107 35.39 -20.07 30.99
CA GLY A 107 36.31 -19.33 30.12
C GLY A 107 36.05 -17.82 30.11
N PRO A 108 36.94 -17.05 29.47
CA PRO A 108 36.73 -15.62 29.25
C PRO A 108 35.47 -15.39 28.40
N VAL A 109 34.67 -14.40 28.80
CA VAL A 109 33.44 -14.02 28.10
C VAL A 109 33.77 -12.94 27.06
N CYS A 110 33.31 -13.17 25.83
CA CYS A 110 33.30 -12.17 24.77
C CYS A 110 31.91 -11.54 24.71
N GLY A 111 31.84 -10.21 24.62
CA GLY A 111 30.61 -9.47 24.41
C GLY A 111 30.62 -8.79 23.04
N ARG A 112 29.47 -8.73 22.39
CA ARG A 112 29.27 -8.00 21.14
C ARG A 112 27.90 -7.36 21.13
N ASP A 113 27.86 -6.06 20.85
CA ASP A 113 26.64 -5.31 20.61
C ASP A 113 26.25 -5.43 19.12
N CYS A 114 24.97 -5.20 18.81
CA CYS A 114 24.51 -5.12 17.43
C CYS A 114 25.26 -3.99 16.70
N SER A 115 25.73 -4.24 15.47
CA SER A 115 26.40 -3.19 14.68
C SER A 115 25.42 -2.07 14.30
N ASP A 116 24.21 -2.48 13.95
CA ASP A 116 23.14 -1.60 13.48
C ASP A 116 21.88 -2.00 14.25
N SER A 117 21.53 -1.19 15.26
CA SER A 117 20.35 -1.45 16.08
C SER A 117 19.08 -1.15 15.28
N PRO A 118 18.08 -2.05 15.31
CA PRO A 118 16.79 -1.79 14.67
C PRO A 118 16.15 -0.52 15.25
N THR A 119 15.53 0.25 14.36
CA THR A 119 14.88 1.52 14.69
C THR A 119 13.44 1.49 14.20
N ILE A 120 12.52 1.98 15.01
CA ILE A 120 11.08 2.03 14.74
C ILE A 120 10.62 3.49 14.86
N LYS A 121 9.75 3.92 13.93
CA LYS A 121 9.02 5.19 13.99
C LYS A 121 7.52 4.89 13.93
N VAL A 122 6.71 5.68 14.63
CA VAL A 122 5.25 5.56 14.62
C VAL A 122 4.68 6.82 14.00
N ILE A 123 3.79 6.64 13.04
CA ILE A 123 3.10 7.75 12.38
C ILE A 123 1.59 7.51 12.53
N HIS A 124 0.89 8.51 13.07
CA HIS A 124 -0.56 8.53 13.09
C HIS A 124 -1.05 9.33 11.89
N ASN A 125 -1.87 8.70 11.05
CA ASN A 125 -2.57 9.39 9.97
C ASN A 125 -4.02 9.58 10.39
N ARG A 126 -4.34 10.70 11.05
CA ARG A 126 -5.72 11.02 11.43
C ARG A 126 -6.39 11.81 10.33
N ARG A 127 -7.40 11.18 9.73
CA ARG A 127 -8.33 11.81 8.79
C ARG A 127 -9.40 12.55 9.56
N ASP A 128 -9.40 13.87 9.46
CA ASP A 128 -10.44 14.73 10.02
C ASP A 128 -10.69 15.87 9.05
N PHE A 129 -11.94 16.07 8.62
CA PHE A 129 -12.28 17.16 7.71
C PHE A 129 -13.66 17.69 8.03
N SER A 130 -13.86 18.97 7.75
CA SER A 130 -15.16 19.62 7.85
C SER A 130 -15.54 20.21 6.51
N ALA A 131 -16.79 19.97 6.10
CA ALA A 131 -17.37 20.56 4.91
C ALA A 131 -18.69 21.26 5.26
N GLY A 132 -18.92 22.43 4.66
CA GLY A 132 -20.15 23.20 4.80
C GLY A 132 -20.56 23.80 3.47
N LYS A 133 -21.86 23.93 3.23
CA LYS A 133 -22.41 24.51 2.00
C LYS A 133 -23.33 25.68 2.34
N GLN A 134 -23.23 26.75 1.58
CA GLN A 134 -24.09 27.91 1.68
C GLN A 134 -24.46 28.42 0.29
N ALA A 135 -25.77 28.55 0.02
CA ALA A 135 -26.28 29.19 -1.18
C ALA A 135 -26.74 30.62 -0.90
N ILE A 136 -26.26 31.57 -1.68
CA ILE A 136 -26.54 33.00 -1.57
C ILE A 136 -27.29 33.44 -2.82
N PRO A 137 -28.51 34.01 -2.71
CA PRO A 137 -29.23 34.52 -3.87
C PRO A 137 -28.52 35.76 -4.44
N LEU A 138 -28.14 35.70 -5.72
CA LEU A 138 -27.60 36.83 -6.47
C LEU A 138 -28.76 37.64 -7.08
N GLY A 139 -28.64 38.96 -7.14
CA GLY A 139 -29.71 39.85 -7.60
C GLY A 139 -30.36 39.43 -8.92
N GLY A 140 -31.68 39.26 -8.92
CA GLY A 140 -32.47 38.73 -10.05
C GLY A 140 -33.20 37.45 -9.67
N LYS A 141 -34.19 37.02 -10.47
CA LYS A 141 -34.88 35.73 -10.24
C LYS A 141 -34.01 34.59 -10.76
N GLY A 142 -33.77 33.57 -9.93
CA GLY A 142 -33.14 32.32 -10.32
C GLY A 142 -31.62 32.36 -10.50
N ARG A 143 -30.91 33.25 -9.79
CA ARG A 143 -29.43 33.26 -9.74
C ARG A 143 -28.96 33.04 -8.31
N TYR A 144 -28.04 32.12 -8.10
CA TYR A 144 -27.47 31.84 -6.80
C TYR A 144 -25.95 31.65 -6.93
N GLU A 145 -25.21 32.17 -5.97
CA GLU A 145 -23.81 31.84 -5.75
C GLU A 145 -23.77 30.77 -4.67
N VAL A 146 -23.19 29.61 -4.97
CA VAL A 146 -23.03 28.53 -4.01
C VAL A 146 -21.58 28.50 -3.58
N LEU A 147 -21.38 28.47 -2.27
CA LEU A 147 -20.08 28.38 -1.61
C LEU A 147 -20.04 27.06 -0.83
N ILE A 148 -19.07 26.21 -1.16
CA ILE A 148 -18.72 25.04 -0.36
C ILE A 148 -17.38 25.36 0.32
N LEU A 149 -17.39 25.33 1.65
CA LEU A 149 -16.19 25.46 2.47
C LEU A 149 -15.73 24.07 2.88
N PHE A 150 -14.50 23.72 2.55
CA PHE A 150 -13.84 22.49 2.97
C PHE A 150 -12.61 22.83 3.80
N GLU A 151 -12.40 22.14 4.91
CA GLU A 151 -11.23 22.35 5.79
C GLU A 151 -10.66 21.00 6.19
N ASN A 152 -9.36 20.81 5.95
CA ASN A 152 -8.61 19.64 6.40
C ASN A 152 -8.18 19.84 7.86
N ASN A 153 -8.92 19.26 8.80
CA ASN A 153 -8.60 19.25 10.23
C ASN A 153 -7.63 18.11 10.61
N GLY A 154 -7.26 17.26 9.65
CA GLY A 154 -6.37 16.13 9.84
C GLY A 154 -4.95 16.57 10.14
N ASP A 155 -4.12 15.61 10.52
CA ASP A 155 -2.68 15.83 10.73
C ASP A 155 -1.84 15.60 9.47
N THR A 156 -2.47 15.13 8.40
CA THR A 156 -1.86 14.70 7.13
C THR A 156 -2.46 15.47 5.97
N ALA A 157 -1.68 15.72 4.92
CA ALA A 157 -2.20 16.29 3.67
C ALA A 157 -3.14 15.29 2.98
N LEU A 158 -4.20 15.79 2.35
CA LEU A 158 -5.16 15.01 1.60
C LEU A 158 -4.86 15.13 0.11
N GLN A 159 -4.85 14.03 -0.63
CA GLN A 159 -4.67 14.01 -2.08
C GLN A 159 -5.93 13.52 -2.78
N ASP A 160 -6.13 13.95 -4.02
CA ASP A 160 -7.27 13.62 -4.90
C ASP A 160 -8.61 13.73 -4.19
N ILE A 161 -8.92 14.96 -3.79
CA ILE A 161 -10.17 15.29 -3.12
C ILE A 161 -11.22 15.57 -4.16
N TYR A 162 -12.34 14.87 -4.06
CA TYR A 162 -13.50 15.07 -4.90
C TYR A 162 -14.64 15.63 -4.07
N ILE A 163 -14.95 16.91 -4.30
CA ILE A 163 -16.06 17.61 -3.65
C ILE A 163 -17.29 17.44 -4.52
N ASN A 164 -18.34 16.80 -4.00
CA ASN A 164 -19.55 16.51 -4.75
C ASN A 164 -20.70 17.45 -4.37
N ASP A 165 -21.42 17.91 -5.39
CA ASP A 165 -22.70 18.57 -5.20
C ASP A 165 -23.73 18.18 -6.26
N VAL A 166 -25.02 18.28 -5.91
CA VAL A 166 -26.14 18.05 -6.83
C VAL A 166 -26.86 19.36 -7.08
N ILE A 167 -26.85 19.79 -8.35
CA ILE A 167 -27.53 20.97 -8.84
C ILE A 167 -28.93 20.57 -9.32
N PRO A 168 -30.01 21.21 -8.85
CA PRO A 168 -31.36 20.89 -9.29
C PRO A 168 -31.55 21.04 -10.82
N PRO A 169 -32.41 20.22 -11.46
CA PRO A 169 -32.51 20.10 -12.93
C PRO A 169 -32.94 21.39 -13.66
N ASN A 170 -33.45 22.39 -12.94
CA ASN A 170 -33.84 23.68 -13.51
C ASN A 170 -32.70 24.70 -13.53
N PHE A 171 -31.49 24.32 -13.10
CA PHE A 171 -30.34 25.19 -12.89
C PHE A 171 -29.12 24.64 -13.63
N GLU A 172 -28.34 25.55 -14.20
CA GLU A 172 -27.06 25.25 -14.85
C GLU A 172 -25.93 26.01 -14.15
N ILE A 173 -24.75 25.40 -14.08
CA ILE A 173 -23.52 26.07 -13.64
C ILE A 173 -23.07 27.04 -14.74
N LYS A 174 -22.77 28.30 -14.38
CA LYS A 174 -22.29 29.33 -15.32
C LYS A 174 -20.81 29.60 -15.18
N ASP A 175 -20.32 29.68 -13.95
CA ASP A 175 -18.92 29.93 -13.64
C ASP A 175 -18.57 29.19 -12.35
N TRP A 176 -17.31 28.81 -12.20
CA TRP A 176 -16.80 28.18 -10.99
C TRP A 176 -15.32 28.50 -10.79
N TYR A 177 -14.89 28.54 -9.53
CA TYR A 177 -13.50 28.63 -9.17
C TYR A 177 -13.28 28.05 -7.77
N ILE A 178 -12.07 27.58 -7.51
CA ILE A 178 -11.66 27.11 -6.18
C ILE A 178 -10.61 28.08 -5.64
N LYS A 179 -10.73 28.47 -4.37
CA LYS A 179 -9.69 29.20 -3.65
C LYS A 179 -9.10 28.29 -2.59
N GLY A 180 -7.78 28.20 -2.54
CA GLY A 180 -7.04 27.62 -1.41
C GLY A 180 -6.34 28.71 -0.59
N ALA A 181 -5.37 28.29 0.22
CA ALA A 181 -4.61 29.21 1.07
C ALA A 181 -3.85 30.30 0.27
N ASN A 182 -3.38 29.96 -0.94
CA ASN A 182 -2.59 30.84 -1.80
C ASN A 182 -3.43 31.64 -2.81
N GLY A 183 -4.76 31.65 -2.66
CA GLY A 183 -5.68 32.31 -3.59
C GLY A 183 -6.35 31.34 -4.56
N LYS A 184 -6.67 31.82 -5.77
CA LYS A 184 -7.36 31.00 -6.77
C LYS A 184 -6.46 29.84 -7.21
N ARG A 185 -7.03 28.64 -7.29
CA ARG A 185 -6.40 27.43 -7.78
C ARG A 185 -6.77 27.21 -9.23
N ASP A 186 -5.76 26.87 -10.03
CA ASP A 186 -5.90 26.56 -11.46
C ASP A 186 -5.57 25.08 -11.76
N ASP A 187 -5.23 24.30 -10.73
CA ASP A 187 -4.88 22.87 -10.77
C ASP A 187 -6.09 21.95 -10.54
N CYS A 188 -7.31 22.50 -10.55
CA CYS A 188 -8.52 21.78 -10.20
C CYS A 188 -9.34 21.46 -11.46
N GLU A 189 -10.04 20.33 -11.45
CA GLU A 189 -10.91 19.91 -12.55
C GLU A 189 -12.35 19.72 -12.07
N ILE A 190 -13.32 19.93 -12.96
CA ILE A 190 -14.73 19.64 -12.70
C ILE A 190 -15.23 18.57 -13.67
N THR A 191 -15.91 17.56 -13.16
CA THR A 191 -16.70 16.62 -13.94
C THR A 191 -18.18 16.83 -13.62
N THR A 192 -19.03 16.75 -14.64
CA THR A 192 -20.48 16.94 -14.49
C THR A 192 -21.24 15.81 -15.16
N GLU A 193 -22.21 15.24 -14.44
CA GLU A 193 -23.03 14.13 -14.90
C GLU A 193 -24.52 14.42 -14.66
N ASP A 194 -25.36 14.10 -15.64
CA ASP A 194 -26.80 14.26 -15.52
C ASP A 194 -27.42 13.02 -14.86
N ILE A 195 -28.10 13.23 -13.74
CA ILE A 195 -28.78 12.21 -12.93
C ILE A 195 -30.27 12.54 -12.77
N ASP A 196 -31.07 11.57 -12.31
CA ASP A 196 -32.52 11.76 -12.14
C ASP A 196 -32.89 12.92 -11.20
N SER A 197 -31.99 13.28 -10.28
CA SER A 197 -32.20 14.36 -9.29
C SER A 197 -31.65 15.72 -9.72
N GLY A 198 -30.99 15.82 -10.88
CA GLY A 198 -30.36 17.05 -11.36
C GLY A 198 -29.03 16.79 -12.07
N THR A 199 -28.10 17.75 -12.00
CA THR A 199 -26.73 17.58 -12.50
C THR A 199 -25.80 17.42 -11.30
N GLN A 200 -25.09 16.30 -11.22
CA GLN A 200 -24.03 16.08 -10.24
C GLN A 200 -22.75 16.74 -10.73
N ALA A 201 -22.16 17.60 -9.92
CA ALA A 201 -20.85 18.19 -10.16
C ALA A 201 -19.85 17.63 -9.14
N SER A 202 -18.69 17.20 -9.62
CA SER A 202 -17.57 16.73 -8.82
C SER A 202 -16.34 17.59 -9.12
N TRP A 203 -15.84 18.29 -8.11
CA TRP A 203 -14.60 19.07 -8.23
C TRP A 203 -13.43 18.28 -7.67
N MET A 204 -12.47 17.96 -8.54
CA MET A 204 -11.22 17.29 -8.19
C MET A 204 -10.16 18.32 -7.81
N VAL A 205 -9.61 18.18 -6.61
CA VAL A 205 -8.49 18.97 -6.08
C VAL A 205 -7.32 18.03 -5.78
N PRO A 206 -6.17 18.18 -6.47
CA PRO A 206 -5.07 17.21 -6.39
C PRO A 206 -4.46 17.07 -5.00
N MET A 207 -4.34 18.18 -4.26
CA MET A 207 -3.71 18.17 -2.94
C MET A 207 -4.22 19.29 -2.05
N VAL A 208 -4.51 18.98 -0.79
CA VAL A 208 -4.87 19.92 0.26
C VAL A 208 -3.98 19.69 1.48
N GLY A 209 -3.25 20.74 1.85
CA GLY A 209 -2.34 20.71 2.98
C GLY A 209 -3.05 20.49 4.32
N LYS A 210 -2.27 20.15 5.33
CA LYS A 210 -2.72 20.11 6.72
C LYS A 210 -3.23 21.48 7.16
N GLY A 211 -4.47 21.56 7.66
CA GLY A 211 -5.08 22.82 8.09
C GLY A 211 -5.46 23.75 6.94
N GLU A 212 -5.33 23.33 5.68
CA GLU A 212 -5.73 24.14 4.54
C GLU A 212 -7.26 24.21 4.43
N ARG A 213 -7.74 25.40 4.08
CA ARG A 213 -9.15 25.69 3.79
C ARG A 213 -9.32 25.93 2.31
N LEU A 214 -10.29 25.24 1.73
CA LEU A 214 -10.74 25.43 0.36
C LEU A 214 -12.13 26.06 0.33
N GLU A 215 -12.31 26.99 -0.60
CA GLU A 215 -13.59 27.58 -0.96
C GLU A 215 -13.89 27.21 -2.41
N VAL A 216 -14.86 26.32 -2.63
CA VAL A 216 -15.41 26.07 -3.96
C VAL A 216 -16.58 27.01 -4.17
N CYS A 217 -16.43 27.94 -5.11
CA CYS A 217 -17.46 28.90 -5.47
C CYS A 217 -17.98 28.59 -6.88
N PHE A 218 -19.29 28.53 -7.05
CA PHE A 218 -19.89 28.42 -8.38
C PHE A 218 -21.23 29.17 -8.48
N GLU A 219 -21.47 29.76 -9.65
CA GLU A 219 -22.73 30.45 -9.96
C GLU A 219 -23.68 29.49 -10.65
N ILE A 220 -24.88 29.32 -10.09
CA ILE A 220 -25.98 28.60 -10.73
C ILE A 220 -27.05 29.58 -11.24
N LYS A 221 -27.54 29.33 -12.45
CA LYS A 221 -28.60 30.11 -13.08
C LYS A 221 -29.71 29.19 -13.58
N GLY A 222 -30.94 29.50 -13.24
CA GLY A 222 -32.09 28.66 -13.56
C GLY A 222 -33.42 29.39 -13.59
N SER A 223 -34.49 28.65 -13.88
CA SER A 223 -35.86 29.16 -13.85
C SER A 223 -36.61 28.64 -12.63
N GLY A 224 -36.98 29.56 -11.73
CA GLY A 224 -37.75 29.25 -10.52
C GLY A 224 -37.11 29.79 -9.24
N GLU A 225 -37.86 29.70 -8.14
CA GLU A 225 -37.31 29.83 -6.78
C GLU A 225 -37.14 28.40 -6.24
N VAL A 226 -35.92 28.05 -5.83
CA VAL A 226 -35.64 26.80 -5.13
C VAL A 226 -35.54 27.10 -3.64
N ASP A 227 -36.03 26.17 -2.83
CA ASP A 227 -35.92 26.26 -1.38
C ASP A 227 -34.44 26.33 -0.97
N GLY A 228 -34.11 27.31 -0.13
CA GLY A 228 -32.76 27.48 0.39
C GLY A 228 -32.28 26.26 1.17
N ASP A 229 -33.20 25.50 1.79
CA ASP A 229 -32.85 24.30 2.55
C ASP A 229 -32.38 23.14 1.64
N VAL A 230 -32.91 23.05 0.42
CA VAL A 230 -32.46 22.08 -0.59
C VAL A 230 -31.13 22.49 -1.17
N LEU A 231 -30.94 23.78 -1.43
CA LEU A 231 -29.67 24.33 -1.92
C LEU A 231 -28.54 24.26 -0.89
N ASN A 232 -28.83 24.35 0.41
CA ASN A 232 -27.84 24.25 1.48
C ASN A 232 -27.48 22.81 1.84
N LYS A 233 -28.17 21.81 1.27
CA LYS A 233 -27.81 20.41 1.49
C LYS A 233 -26.49 20.12 0.78
N PHE A 234 -25.48 19.75 1.57
CA PHE A 234 -24.20 19.28 1.07
C PHE A 234 -24.29 17.79 0.71
N HIS A 235 -23.77 17.41 -0.46
CA HIS A 235 -23.94 16.06 -1.01
C HIS A 235 -22.73 15.14 -0.82
N GLY A 236 -21.60 15.66 -0.33
CA GLY A 236 -20.50 14.85 0.21
C GLY A 236 -19.12 15.23 -0.31
N VAL A 237 -18.09 14.69 0.33
CA VAL A 237 -16.71 14.68 -0.16
C VAL A 237 -16.28 13.22 -0.22
N HIS A 238 -15.62 12.83 -1.30
CA HIS A 238 -14.89 11.57 -1.38
C HIS A 238 -13.42 11.84 -1.72
N PHE A 239 -12.56 10.89 -1.38
CA PHE A 239 -11.11 10.96 -1.56
C PHE A 239 -10.67 9.64 -2.20
N GLY A 240 -9.60 9.66 -2.99
CA GLY A 240 -8.96 8.42 -3.45
C GLY A 240 -8.23 7.65 -2.33
N ASP A 241 -7.38 6.69 -2.72
CA ASP A 241 -6.63 5.83 -1.79
C ASP A 241 -5.63 6.61 -0.90
N GLU A 242 -5.47 6.11 0.34
CA GLU A 242 -4.51 6.55 1.36
C GLU A 242 -3.07 6.46 0.85
N ILE A 243 -2.31 7.54 0.95
CA ILE A 243 -0.87 7.48 0.71
C ILE A 243 -0.16 7.68 2.05
N GLU A 244 0.69 6.72 2.40
CA GLU A 244 1.51 6.78 3.59
C GLU A 244 2.50 7.94 3.47
N THR A 245 2.88 8.52 4.60
CA THR A 245 3.76 9.69 4.72
C THR A 245 5.14 9.51 4.07
N GLU A 246 5.50 8.30 3.64
CA GLU A 246 6.74 7.98 2.94
C GLU A 246 6.71 8.36 1.44
N ASP A 247 5.53 8.56 0.86
CA ASP A 247 5.34 8.98 -0.55
C ASP A 247 5.17 10.51 -0.71
N LEU A 248 5.14 11.26 0.39
CA LEU A 248 5.17 12.72 0.36
C LEU A 248 6.64 13.19 0.26
N PRO A 249 6.97 14.15 -0.62
CA PRO A 249 8.29 14.77 -0.60
C PRO A 249 8.55 15.36 0.78
N GLU A 250 9.70 15.04 1.37
CA GLU A 250 10.11 15.51 2.69
C GLU A 250 10.11 17.05 2.69
N ALA A 251 9.14 17.65 3.38
CA ALA A 251 9.02 19.11 3.43
C ALA A 251 10.20 19.66 4.23
N GLU A 252 11.13 20.33 3.55
CA GLU A 252 12.19 21.09 4.21
C GLU A 252 11.56 22.17 5.11
N PRO A 253 12.08 22.37 6.34
CA PRO A 253 11.51 23.33 7.29
C PRO A 253 11.56 24.75 6.73
N GLU A 254 10.42 25.43 6.80
CA GLU A 254 10.23 26.82 6.36
C GLU A 254 11.31 27.76 6.92
N ALA A 255 12.08 28.35 6.01
CA ALA A 255 12.83 29.57 6.25
C ALA A 255 12.17 30.70 5.46
N ALA A 256 11.66 31.69 6.19
CA ALA A 256 11.23 32.97 5.65
C ALA A 256 12.37 33.66 4.88
N GLU A 257 12.10 34.17 3.68
CA GLU A 257 12.32 35.56 3.25
C GLU A 257 11.99 35.79 1.75
N GLU A 258 11.09 36.75 1.51
CA GLU A 258 11.12 37.84 0.52
C GLU A 258 11.39 37.58 -0.99
N ALA A 259 10.32 37.72 -1.78
CA ALA A 259 10.18 38.52 -3.01
C ALA A 259 11.26 38.54 -4.12
N ALA A 260 10.89 38.07 -5.32
CA ALA A 260 11.21 38.75 -6.59
C ALA A 260 10.29 38.28 -7.75
N SER A 261 9.75 39.25 -8.50
CA SER A 261 8.91 39.09 -9.69
C SER A 261 9.70 38.87 -10.99
N SER A 262 9.10 38.21 -11.99
CA SER A 262 9.06 38.55 -13.44
C SER A 262 8.42 37.37 -14.19
N ASP A 263 7.20 37.52 -14.72
CA ASP A 263 6.80 37.97 -16.07
C ASP A 263 6.81 36.87 -17.15
N GLU A 264 5.58 36.62 -17.67
CA GLU A 264 5.12 36.22 -19.01
C GLU A 264 5.95 35.23 -19.87
N GLU A 265 5.35 34.11 -20.30
CA GLU A 265 4.83 34.01 -21.68
C GLU A 265 3.94 32.77 -21.89
N THR A 266 2.85 33.03 -22.60
CA THR A 266 1.85 32.13 -23.18
C THR A 266 2.40 31.19 -24.25
N THR A 267 1.90 29.95 -24.31
CA THR A 267 1.71 29.23 -25.58
C THR A 267 0.47 28.34 -25.51
N GLU A 268 -0.52 28.72 -26.33
CA GLU A 268 -1.70 27.95 -26.71
C GLU A 268 -1.30 26.76 -27.61
N VAL A 269 -1.87 25.58 -27.40
CA VAL A 269 -2.20 24.66 -28.51
C VAL A 269 -3.51 23.95 -28.20
N ALA A 270 -4.38 23.93 -29.21
CA ALA A 270 -5.78 23.58 -29.21
C ALA A 270 -6.06 22.08 -29.42
N ASP A 271 -7.26 21.69 -28.95
CA ASP A 271 -8.20 20.66 -29.41
C ASP A 271 -7.68 19.43 -30.18
N GLU A 272 -7.87 18.25 -29.59
CA GLU A 272 -8.56 17.14 -30.27
C GLU A 272 -9.55 16.48 -29.29
N VAL A 273 -10.78 16.31 -29.77
CA VAL A 273 -11.93 15.76 -29.04
C VAL A 273 -11.83 14.24 -29.08
N ASP A 274 -11.25 13.64 -28.04
CA ASP A 274 -11.43 12.23 -27.76
C ASP A 274 -12.60 12.08 -26.77
N GLU A 275 -13.53 11.16 -27.05
CA GLU A 275 -14.65 10.87 -26.14
C GLU A 275 -14.06 10.41 -24.79
N LYS A 276 -14.02 11.35 -23.82
CA LYS A 276 -13.49 11.06 -22.50
C LYS A 276 -14.27 9.89 -21.88
N PRO A 277 -13.58 8.93 -21.25
CA PRO A 277 -14.22 7.80 -20.60
C PRO A 277 -15.17 8.31 -19.50
N LYS A 278 -16.34 7.66 -19.41
CA LYS A 278 -17.45 8.00 -18.50
C LYS A 278 -17.13 7.75 -17.02
N VAL A 279 -15.97 7.17 -16.72
CA VAL A 279 -15.54 6.75 -15.39
C VAL A 279 -14.10 7.21 -15.22
N THR A 280 -13.71 7.58 -14.01
CA THR A 280 -12.39 8.12 -13.69
C THR A 280 -11.61 7.16 -12.79
N TRP A 281 -10.27 7.27 -12.78
CA TRP A 281 -9.40 6.44 -11.94
C TRP A 281 -8.07 7.18 -11.71
N ARG A 282 -7.28 6.66 -10.77
CA ARG A 282 -5.89 7.06 -10.57
C ARG A 282 -4.97 6.32 -11.55
N GLU A 283 -4.26 7.06 -12.40
CA GLU A 283 -3.40 6.49 -13.44
C GLU A 283 -2.24 5.65 -12.87
N ASP A 284 -1.68 6.06 -11.73
CA ASP A 284 -0.63 5.31 -11.04
C ASP A 284 -1.14 3.98 -10.45
N VAL A 285 -2.35 3.97 -9.91
CA VAL A 285 -3.03 2.75 -9.42
C VAL A 285 -3.38 1.83 -10.59
N LEU A 286 -3.89 2.39 -11.69
CA LEU A 286 -4.17 1.64 -12.92
C LEU A 286 -2.91 0.93 -13.40
N LEU A 287 -1.81 1.67 -13.58
CA LEU A 287 -0.54 1.11 -14.04
C LEU A 287 0.01 0.07 -13.08
N ARG A 288 -0.09 0.28 -11.77
CA ARG A 288 0.38 -0.68 -10.75
C ARG A 288 -0.45 -1.97 -10.74
N VAL A 289 -1.77 -1.88 -10.91
CA VAL A 289 -2.66 -3.04 -11.01
C VAL A 289 -2.40 -3.80 -12.31
N MET A 290 -2.25 -3.09 -13.43
CA MET A 290 -1.88 -3.69 -14.71
C MET A 290 -0.54 -4.44 -14.60
N GLU A 291 0.49 -3.83 -14.01
CA GLU A 291 1.79 -4.47 -13.79
C GLU A 291 1.68 -5.70 -12.88
N ALA A 292 0.94 -5.58 -11.76
CA ALA A 292 0.75 -6.68 -10.80
C ALA A 292 0.01 -7.89 -11.41
N HIS A 293 -0.88 -7.64 -12.37
CA HIS A 293 -1.65 -8.66 -13.07
C HIS A 293 -1.09 -9.03 -14.46
N GLY A 294 0.07 -8.49 -14.84
CA GLY A 294 0.75 -8.82 -16.10
C GLY A 294 0.06 -8.30 -17.36
N ILE A 295 -0.77 -7.26 -17.24
CA ILE A 295 -1.44 -6.59 -18.36
C ILE A 295 -0.46 -5.59 -18.99
N SER A 296 -0.24 -5.67 -20.30
CA SER A 296 0.66 -4.76 -21.02
C SER A 296 0.11 -3.33 -21.02
N VAL A 297 1.00 -2.33 -20.96
CA VAL A 297 0.64 -0.91 -21.12
C VAL A 297 0.01 -0.64 -22.49
N ASP A 298 0.32 -1.45 -23.50
CA ASP A 298 -0.29 -1.35 -24.84
C ASP A 298 -1.79 -1.71 -24.83
N ASP A 299 -2.22 -2.54 -23.87
CA ASP A 299 -3.62 -2.93 -23.69
C ASP A 299 -4.37 -2.00 -22.72
N ARG A 300 -3.75 -0.88 -22.31
CA ARG A 300 -4.31 0.08 -21.34
C ARG A 300 -5.71 0.52 -21.68
N ASP A 301 -5.93 1.04 -22.88
CA ASP A 301 -7.22 1.63 -23.25
C ASP A 301 -8.31 0.55 -23.32
N ALA A 302 -7.95 -0.66 -23.76
CA ALA A 302 -8.87 -1.79 -23.82
C ALA A 302 -9.19 -2.34 -22.41
N PHE A 303 -8.21 -2.37 -21.51
CA PHE A 303 -8.42 -2.73 -20.11
C PHE A 303 -9.31 -1.72 -19.38
N VAL A 304 -9.10 -0.42 -19.64
CA VAL A 304 -9.92 0.68 -19.13
C VAL A 304 -11.38 0.53 -19.56
N GLU A 305 -11.66 0.24 -20.83
CA GLU A 305 -13.04 -0.02 -21.31
C GLU A 305 -13.69 -1.20 -20.59
N HIS A 306 -12.92 -2.24 -20.27
CA HIS A 306 -13.41 -3.37 -19.49
C HIS A 306 -13.70 -2.98 -18.04
N ALA A 307 -12.79 -2.24 -17.42
CA ALA A 307 -12.84 -1.84 -16.02
C ALA A 307 -14.00 -0.91 -15.70
N VAL A 308 -14.50 -0.13 -16.67
CA VAL A 308 -15.72 0.70 -16.54
C VAL A 308 -16.94 -0.10 -16.06
N ASN A 309 -17.02 -1.40 -16.33
CA ASN A 309 -18.14 -2.25 -15.89
C ASN A 309 -18.01 -2.75 -14.44
N PHE A 310 -16.92 -2.39 -13.74
CA PHE A 310 -16.61 -2.84 -12.39
C PHE A 310 -16.72 -1.73 -11.34
N ASP A 311 -17.31 -0.59 -11.68
CA ASP A 311 -17.75 0.43 -10.72
C ASP A 311 -18.97 -0.12 -9.95
N LEU A 312 -18.71 -0.75 -8.80
CA LEU A 312 -19.73 -1.50 -8.05
C LEU A 312 -20.65 -0.61 -7.22
N ASP A 313 -20.20 0.61 -6.92
CA ASP A 313 -20.96 1.60 -6.17
C ASP A 313 -21.52 2.73 -7.04
N ASP A 314 -21.43 2.59 -8.37
CA ASP A 314 -21.95 3.51 -9.40
C ASP A 314 -21.55 4.98 -9.13
N ASN A 315 -20.33 5.18 -8.60
CA ASN A 315 -19.89 6.50 -8.15
C ASN A 315 -19.10 7.28 -9.23
N GLY A 316 -18.82 6.65 -10.39
CA GLY A 316 -18.06 7.23 -11.48
C GLY A 316 -16.53 7.16 -11.31
N TYR A 317 -16.03 6.39 -10.34
CA TYR A 317 -14.62 6.26 -9.99
C TYR A 317 -14.24 4.82 -9.60
N LEU A 318 -13.24 4.25 -10.30
CA LEU A 318 -12.74 2.90 -10.03
C LEU A 318 -11.66 2.90 -8.95
N LYS A 319 -11.95 2.27 -7.80
CA LYS A 319 -10.97 2.08 -6.71
C LYS A 319 -10.04 0.90 -7.03
N LYS A 320 -8.93 0.80 -6.29
CA LYS A 320 -7.96 -0.29 -6.45
C LYS A 320 -8.60 -1.68 -6.41
N ALA A 321 -9.52 -1.92 -5.48
CA ALA A 321 -10.21 -3.21 -5.38
C ALA A 321 -11.06 -3.54 -6.62
N GLU A 322 -11.68 -2.52 -7.23
CA GLU A 322 -12.50 -2.68 -8.44
C GLU A 322 -11.62 -2.87 -9.68
N LEU A 323 -10.48 -2.17 -9.74
CA LEU A 323 -9.46 -2.40 -10.76
C LEU A 323 -8.80 -3.78 -10.65
N GLU A 324 -8.56 -4.29 -9.44
CA GLU A 324 -8.02 -5.64 -9.19
C GLU A 324 -9.02 -6.72 -9.61
N GLU A 325 -10.31 -6.56 -9.30
CA GLU A 325 -11.37 -7.46 -9.77
C GLU A 325 -11.53 -7.39 -11.30
N ALA A 326 -11.47 -6.20 -11.89
CA ALA A 326 -11.46 -6.02 -13.34
C ALA A 326 -10.24 -6.69 -13.99
N ALA A 327 -9.04 -6.54 -13.41
CA ALA A 327 -7.80 -7.15 -13.92
C ALA A 327 -7.84 -8.67 -13.86
N LYS A 328 -8.43 -9.23 -12.81
CA LYS A 328 -8.67 -10.66 -12.69
C LYS A 328 -9.66 -11.16 -13.75
N ALA A 329 -10.79 -10.47 -13.93
CA ALA A 329 -11.79 -10.82 -14.93
C ALA A 329 -11.26 -10.67 -16.38
N TRP A 330 -10.38 -9.68 -16.61
CA TRP A 330 -9.68 -9.47 -17.87
C TRP A 330 -8.76 -10.64 -18.21
N ASN A 331 -7.96 -11.09 -17.24
CA ASN A 331 -7.09 -12.24 -17.42
C ASN A 331 -7.88 -13.55 -17.59
N ASP A 332 -8.94 -13.77 -16.80
CA ASP A 332 -9.83 -14.94 -16.96
C ASP A 332 -10.49 -14.96 -18.36
N SER A 333 -10.81 -13.79 -18.91
CA SER A 333 -11.37 -13.65 -20.26
C SER A 333 -10.32 -13.91 -21.35
N ASN A 334 -9.09 -13.43 -21.18
CA ASN A 334 -7.99 -13.63 -22.14
C ASN A 334 -7.35 -15.03 -22.08
N GLU A 335 -7.35 -15.69 -20.90
CA GLU A 335 -6.89 -17.08 -20.74
C GLU A 335 -7.83 -18.06 -21.46
N SER A 336 -9.10 -17.68 -21.68
CA SER A 336 -10.04 -18.45 -22.50
C SER A 336 -9.77 -18.37 -24.02
N VAL A 337 -8.93 -17.43 -24.46
CA VAL A 337 -8.58 -17.21 -25.89
C VAL A 337 -7.29 -17.93 -26.30
N GLU A 338 -6.40 -18.24 -25.35
CA GLU A 338 -5.17 -19.05 -25.61
C GLU A 338 -5.48 -20.55 -25.87
N ALA A 339 -6.73 -20.99 -25.71
CA ALA A 339 -7.15 -22.36 -25.99
C ALA A 339 -7.66 -22.62 -27.41
N ASP A 340 -7.85 -21.60 -28.28
CA ASP A 340 -8.58 -21.76 -29.55
C ASP A 340 -7.86 -21.22 -30.80
N THR A 341 -6.53 -21.13 -30.80
CA THR A 341 -5.75 -20.83 -32.02
C THR A 341 -4.72 -21.91 -32.36
N VAL A 342 -5.21 -23.02 -32.90
CA VAL A 342 -4.44 -23.80 -33.89
C VAL A 342 -5.35 -24.16 -35.07
N GLU A 343 -5.34 -23.30 -36.09
CA GLU A 343 -5.77 -23.67 -37.43
C GLU A 343 -4.82 -24.74 -38.01
N GLU A 344 -5.41 -25.65 -38.79
CA GLU A 344 -4.75 -26.74 -39.54
C GLU A 344 -3.54 -26.28 -40.37
N PRO A 345 -2.65 -27.24 -40.70
CA PRO A 345 -2.71 -27.67 -42.09
C PRO A 345 -2.65 -29.19 -42.27
N SER A 346 -3.50 -29.66 -43.18
CA SER A 346 -3.32 -30.89 -43.94
C SER A 346 -2.06 -30.79 -44.82
N ASP A 347 -1.13 -31.75 -44.75
CA ASP A 347 -1.11 -32.88 -45.67
C ASP A 347 0.02 -33.88 -45.34
N LYS A 348 -0.22 -35.11 -45.79
CA LYS A 348 0.43 -36.39 -45.50
C LYS A 348 1.92 -36.46 -45.88
N GLU A 349 2.72 -37.17 -45.08
CA GLU A 349 3.20 -38.52 -45.45
C GLU A 349 3.81 -39.31 -44.25
N HIS A 350 3.32 -40.54 -44.18
CA HIS A 350 3.63 -41.74 -43.41
C HIS A 350 5.09 -42.00 -42.95
N SER A 351 5.27 -42.35 -41.66
CA SER A 351 5.84 -43.65 -41.26
C SER A 351 5.62 -43.90 -39.76
N GLU A 352 4.98 -45.03 -39.46
CA GLU A 352 4.89 -45.70 -38.15
C GLU A 352 6.31 -46.04 -37.64
N ASP A 353 6.58 -45.91 -36.34
CA ASP A 353 6.68 -47.09 -35.47
C ASP A 353 6.86 -46.73 -33.99
N ALA A 354 6.33 -47.60 -33.14
CA ALA A 354 6.37 -47.55 -31.69
C ALA A 354 7.71 -48.10 -31.13
N ASN A 355 8.14 -47.60 -29.97
CA ASN A 355 8.91 -48.42 -29.03
C ASN A 355 8.76 -47.92 -27.59
N GLU A 356 7.77 -48.47 -26.89
CA GLU A 356 7.72 -48.51 -25.42
C GLU A 356 8.71 -49.58 -24.93
N GLY A 357 9.86 -49.17 -24.40
CA GLY A 357 10.84 -50.06 -23.76
C GLY A 357 11.75 -49.29 -22.82
N GLY A 358 11.81 -49.71 -21.56
CA GLY A 358 12.66 -49.13 -20.52
C GLY A 358 12.45 -49.81 -19.16
N LYS A 359 13.56 -50.08 -18.45
CA LYS A 359 13.57 -50.71 -17.12
C LYS A 359 13.55 -49.67 -16.01
N ASP A 360 12.72 -49.90 -15.00
CA ASP A 360 12.66 -49.04 -13.82
C ASP A 360 13.81 -49.34 -12.85
N CYS A 361 14.48 -48.30 -12.35
CA CYS A 361 15.50 -48.45 -11.33
C CYS A 361 14.88 -48.87 -9.98
N PRO A 362 15.32 -49.97 -9.33
CA PRO A 362 14.74 -50.42 -8.06
C PRO A 362 15.08 -49.52 -6.86
N VAL A 363 16.04 -48.60 -7.01
CA VAL A 363 16.49 -47.70 -5.93
C VAL A 363 15.76 -46.35 -5.95
N CYS A 364 15.54 -45.78 -7.14
CA CYS A 364 14.98 -44.43 -7.28
C CYS A 364 13.81 -44.33 -8.26
N SER A 365 13.34 -45.46 -8.80
CA SER A 365 12.18 -45.56 -9.72
C SER A 365 12.29 -44.73 -11.00
N THR A 366 13.50 -44.28 -11.35
CA THR A 366 13.76 -43.57 -12.61
C THR A 366 13.85 -44.57 -13.75
N LYS A 367 13.04 -44.34 -14.80
CA LYS A 367 13.08 -45.11 -16.04
C LYS A 367 14.45 -44.97 -16.71
N SER A 368 15.09 -46.10 -16.97
CA SER A 368 16.36 -46.18 -17.68
C SER A 368 16.16 -46.98 -18.97
N ALA A 369 16.91 -46.67 -20.02
CA ALA A 369 16.89 -47.46 -21.24
C ALA A 369 17.22 -48.93 -20.96
N ASP A 370 16.66 -49.87 -21.73
CA ASP A 370 16.82 -51.30 -21.46
C ASP A 370 18.29 -51.77 -21.47
N ASP A 371 19.14 -51.11 -22.26
CA ASP A 371 20.58 -51.36 -22.38
C ASP A 371 21.45 -50.61 -21.35
N ALA A 372 20.87 -49.75 -20.50
CA ALA A 372 21.64 -48.98 -19.52
C ALA A 372 22.26 -49.90 -18.46
N THR A 373 23.59 -49.90 -18.34
CA THR A 373 24.30 -50.67 -17.29
C THR A 373 24.26 -49.99 -15.92
N THR A 374 23.97 -48.70 -15.87
CA THR A 374 23.87 -47.90 -14.64
C THR A 374 22.73 -46.89 -14.71
N CYS A 375 22.04 -46.64 -13.59
CA CYS A 375 21.00 -45.63 -13.48
C CYS A 375 21.60 -44.22 -13.53
N VAL A 376 21.07 -43.36 -14.40
CA VAL A 376 21.53 -41.98 -14.58
C VAL A 376 21.26 -41.10 -13.34
N ALA A 377 20.20 -41.39 -12.58
CA ALA A 377 19.80 -40.56 -11.44
C ALA A 377 20.57 -40.89 -10.15
N CYS A 378 20.87 -42.16 -9.88
CA CYS A 378 21.46 -42.58 -8.60
C CYS A 378 22.76 -43.40 -8.72
N GLY A 379 23.21 -43.72 -9.94
CA GLY A 379 24.43 -44.49 -10.18
C GLY A 379 24.31 -46.00 -9.87
N PHE A 380 23.10 -46.51 -9.63
CA PHE A 380 22.88 -47.94 -9.37
C PHE A 380 23.24 -48.82 -10.58
N SER A 381 23.98 -49.91 -10.36
CA SER A 381 24.40 -50.85 -11.42
C SER A 381 23.35 -51.92 -11.69
N PHE A 382 22.95 -52.09 -12.95
CA PHE A 382 21.98 -53.09 -13.40
C PHE A 382 22.63 -54.43 -13.79
N VAL A 383 23.95 -54.60 -13.60
CA VAL A 383 24.72 -55.73 -14.11
C VAL A 383 24.42 -57.05 -13.38
N ASP A 384 23.71 -57.01 -12.25
CA ASP A 384 23.41 -58.16 -11.38
C ASP A 384 21.89 -58.47 -11.23
N LEU A 385 21.04 -57.97 -12.14
CA LEU A 385 19.57 -58.17 -12.13
C LEU A 385 19.07 -59.20 -13.15
#